data_AF-A0A967WR03-F1
#
_entry.id   AF-A0A967WR03-F1
#
_cell.length_a   1.000
_cell.length_b   1.000
_cell.length_c   1.000
_cell.angle_alpha   90.00
_cell.angle_beta   90.00
_cell.angle_gamma   90.00
#
_symmetry.space_group_name_H-M   'P 1'
#
loop_
_entity.id
_entity.type
_entity.pdbx_description
1 polymer ?
#
loop_
_entity_poly.entity_id
_entity_poly.type
_entity_poly.pdbx_seq_one_letter_code
_entity_poly.pdbx_strand_id
1 'polypeptide(L)' 'IFQGVRAHARSERCRKGQRLVIGPWTHVGPAEGELDFGPEAVLDEYAYRLRWYDYWLKGMENGMMDEPPVRV' A
#
# COMPACT_ATOMS: atom_id res chain seq x y z
N ILE A 1 -7.72 11.51 1.15
CA ILE A 1 -6.29 11.88 1.06
C ILE A 1 -5.67 11.45 -0.28
N PHE A 2 -5.66 10.16 -0.63
CA PHE A 2 -5.05 9.66 -1.88
C PHE A 2 -5.48 10.43 -3.15
N GLN A 3 -6.79 10.54 -3.42
CA GLN A 3 -7.30 11.24 -4.60
C GLN A 3 -6.91 12.73 -4.63
N GLY A 4 -6.95 13.40 -3.47
CA GLY A 4 -6.60 14.81 -3.36
C GLY A 4 -5.12 15.07 -3.68
N VAL A 5 -4.21 14.25 -3.16
CA VAL A 5 -2.78 14.38 -3.46
C VAL A 5 -2.51 13.98 -4.93
N ARG A 6 -3.20 12.98 -5.47
CA ARG A 6 -3.09 12.60 -6.89
C ARG A 6 -3.53 13.73 -7.84
N ALA A 7 -4.58 14.47 -7.48
CA ALA A 7 -5.10 15.57 -8.30
C ALA A 7 -4.32 16.89 -8.12
N HIS A 8 -3.83 17.16 -6.91
CA HIS A 8 -3.40 18.51 -6.53
C HIS A 8 -1.98 18.63 -5.98
N ALA A 9 -1.22 17.54 -5.81
CA ALA A 9 0.16 17.66 -5.35
C ALA A 9 1.00 18.48 -6.34
N ARG A 10 1.97 19.24 -5.83
CA ARG A 10 2.76 20.21 -6.63
C ARG A 10 3.50 19.57 -7.81
N SER A 11 4.02 18.35 -7.67
CA SER A 11 4.84 17.69 -8.69
C SER A 11 4.22 16.40 -9.20
N GLU A 12 4.53 16.05 -10.46
CA GLU A 12 4.17 14.75 -11.05
C GLU A 12 4.69 13.58 -10.22
N ARG A 13 5.91 13.71 -9.67
CA ARG A 13 6.50 12.71 -8.77
C ARG A 13 5.63 12.47 -7.55
N CYS A 14 5.11 13.53 -6.90
CA CYS A 14 4.22 13.37 -5.75
C CYS A 14 2.84 12.85 -6.15
N ARG A 15 2.30 13.27 -7.30
CA ARG A 15 1.00 12.79 -7.81
C ARG A 15 1.02 11.29 -8.11
N LYS A 16 2.13 10.78 -8.65
CA LYS A 16 2.32 9.36 -9.03
C LYS A 16 2.98 8.49 -7.95
N GLY A 17 3.59 9.13 -6.95
CA GLY A 17 4.42 8.52 -5.91
C GLY A 17 3.65 8.05 -4.68
N GLN A 18 2.35 7.78 -4.77
CA GLN A 18 1.56 7.26 -3.65
C GLN A 18 1.05 5.86 -3.95
N ARG A 19 0.86 5.08 -2.88
CA ARG A 19 0.27 3.74 -2.92
C ARG A 19 -0.79 3.63 -1.83
N LEU A 20 -1.89 2.94 -2.13
CA LEU A 20 -2.98 2.68 -1.21
C LEU A 20 -3.28 1.19 -1.18
N VAL A 21 -3.30 0.62 0.01
CA VAL A 21 -3.73 -0.77 0.23
C VAL A 21 -4.93 -0.73 1.15
N ILE A 22 -6.01 -1.39 0.73
CA ILE A 22 -7.23 -1.57 1.50
C ILE A 22 -7.42 -3.08 1.61
N GLY A 23 -7.77 -3.55 2.80
CA GLY A 23 -8.16 -4.93 3.03
C GLY A 23 -9.28 -5.00 4.06
N PRO A 24 -9.96 -6.14 4.18
CA PRO A 24 -11.08 -6.32 5.09
C PRO A 24 -10.57 -6.56 6.53
N TRP A 25 -9.84 -5.59 7.07
CA TRP A 25 -9.15 -5.70 8.34
C TRP A 25 -9.72 -4.73 9.36
N THR A 26 -9.61 -5.11 10.62
CA THR A 26 -9.86 -4.20 11.72
C THR A 26 -8.54 -3.56 12.15
N HIS A 27 -8.57 -2.70 13.16
CA HIS A 27 -7.35 -2.08 13.65
C HIS A 27 -6.38 -3.09 14.27
N VAL A 28 -6.89 -4.22 14.77
CA VAL A 28 -6.08 -5.25 15.45
C VAL A 28 -5.59 -6.35 14.51
N GLY A 29 -6.22 -6.55 13.35
CA GLY A 29 -5.78 -7.55 12.39
C GLY A 29 -6.86 -7.98 11.40
N PRO A 30 -6.58 -9.03 10.60
CA PRO A 30 -7.46 -9.47 9.52
C PRO A 30 -8.65 -10.34 9.96
N ALA A 31 -8.68 -10.80 11.21
CA ALA A 31 -9.75 -11.61 11.76
C ALA A 31 -10.15 -11.08 13.14
N GLU A 32 -11.46 -10.85 13.35
CA GLU A 32 -12.02 -10.41 14.62
C GLU A 32 -13.36 -11.09 14.88
N GLY A 33 -13.51 -11.70 16.06
CA GLY A 33 -14.69 -12.49 16.41
C GLY A 33 -14.86 -13.71 15.51
N GLU A 34 -16.03 -13.85 14.90
CA GLU A 34 -16.38 -14.97 14.00
C GLU A 34 -16.15 -14.64 12.50
N LEU A 35 -15.67 -13.43 12.18
CA LEU A 35 -15.42 -13.02 10.80
C LEU A 35 -13.99 -13.37 10.38
N ASP A 36 -13.89 -14.31 9.44
CA ASP A 36 -12.66 -14.70 8.74
C ASP A 36 -12.86 -14.50 7.23
N PHE A 37 -12.01 -13.67 6.62
CA PHE A 37 -12.05 -13.37 5.18
C PHE A 37 -11.15 -14.29 4.34
N GLY A 38 -10.56 -15.31 4.95
CA GLY A 38 -9.71 -16.30 4.31
C GLY A 38 -8.24 -15.86 4.14
N PRO A 39 -7.37 -16.80 3.71
CA PRO A 39 -5.94 -16.56 3.62
C PRO A 39 -5.56 -15.46 2.61
N GLU A 40 -6.39 -15.20 1.61
CA GLU A 40 -6.19 -14.13 0.62
C GLU A 40 -6.28 -12.73 1.23
N ALA A 41 -7.01 -12.59 2.35
CA ALA A 41 -7.06 -11.34 3.10
C ALA A 41 -5.78 -11.09 3.89
N VAL A 42 -4.91 -12.08 4.10
CA VAL A 42 -3.67 -11.88 4.87
C VAL A 42 -2.64 -11.15 4.02
N LEU A 43 -2.22 -9.97 4.47
CA LEU A 43 -1.10 -9.23 3.92
C LEU A 43 0.08 -9.27 4.90
N ASP A 44 1.26 -9.65 4.41
CA ASP A 44 2.51 -9.37 5.11
C ASP A 44 2.82 -7.86 5.00
N GLU A 45 2.28 -7.09 5.95
CA GLU A 45 2.41 -5.64 6.00
C GLU A 45 3.87 -5.21 6.17
N TYR A 46 4.70 -6.00 6.88
CA TYR A 46 6.11 -5.68 7.10
C TYR A 46 6.91 -5.83 5.82
N ALA A 47 6.77 -6.95 5.12
CA ALA A 47 7.45 -7.15 3.83
C ALA A 47 7.03 -6.09 2.81
N TYR A 48 5.74 -5.74 2.76
CA TYR A 48 5.23 -4.71 1.86
C TYR A 48 5.82 -3.32 2.17
N ARG A 49 5.85 -2.90 3.45
CA ARG A 49 6.49 -1.64 3.86
C ARG A 49 7.99 -1.64 3.61
N LEU A 50 8.67 -2.76 3.82
CA LEU A 50 10.10 -2.84 3.58
C LEU A 50 10.43 -2.60 2.09
N ARG A 51 9.67 -3.21 1.17
CA ARG A 51 9.81 -2.93 -0.27
C ARG A 51 9.61 -1.45 -0.62
N TRP A 52 8.63 -0.80 0.01
CA TRP A 52 8.41 0.64 -0.16
C TRP A 52 9.63 1.47 0.27
N TYR A 53 10.20 1.14 1.44
CA TYR A 53 11.38 1.82 1.94
C TYR A 53 12.63 1.53 1.11
N ASP A 54 12.82 0.30 0.65
CA ASP A 54 13.94 -0.04 -0.23
C ASP A 54 13.91 0.78 -1.53
N TYR A 55 12.74 1.01 -2.10
CA TYR A 55 12.61 1.87 -3.28
C TYR A 55 12.99 3.33 -2.95
N TRP A 56 12.39 3.94 -1.93
CA TRP A 56 12.57 5.38 -1.68
C TRP A 56 13.84 5.76 -0.94
N LEU A 57 14.27 4.93 0.01
CA LEU A 57 15.39 5.23 0.91
C LEU A 57 16.71 4.64 0.42
N LYS A 58 16.66 3.52 -0.32
CA LYS A 58 17.85 2.87 -0.88
C LYS A 58 17.97 3.02 -2.40
N GLY A 59 16.94 3.53 -3.08
CA GLY A 59 16.95 3.71 -4.54
C GLY A 59 16.87 2.39 -5.31
N MET A 60 16.35 1.32 -4.70
CA MET A 60 16.28 0.00 -5.33
C MET A 60 15.11 -0.09 -6.33
N GLU A 61 15.37 -0.47 -7.57
CA GLU A 61 14.34 -0.74 -8.58
C GLU A 61 13.72 -2.13 -8.37
N ASN A 62 12.84 -2.24 -7.36
CA ASN A 62 12.23 -3.50 -6.92
C ASN A 62 10.78 -3.70 -7.40
N GLY A 63 10.39 -3.02 -8.49
CA GLY A 63 9.05 -3.09 -9.08
C GLY A 63 7.94 -2.38 -8.30
N MET A 64 8.22 -1.78 -7.12
CA MET A 64 7.20 -1.14 -6.27
C MET A 64 6.41 -0.04 -7.00
N MET A 65 7.05 0.62 -7.98
CA MET A 65 6.43 1.69 -8.75
C MET A 65 5.74 1.23 -10.04
N ASP A 66 5.89 -0.03 -10.43
CA ASP A 66 5.29 -0.61 -11.64
C ASP A 66 3.92 -1.25 -11.36
N GLU A 67 3.66 -1.57 -10.09
CA GLU A 67 2.37 -2.08 -9.63
C GLU A 67 1.27 -1.00 -9.66
N PRO A 68 -0.01 -1.41 -9.81
CA PRO A 68 -1.14 -0.48 -9.69
C PRO A 68 -1.08 0.32 -8.39
N PRO A 69 -1.44 1.62 -8.42
CA PRO A 69 -1.27 2.47 -7.25
C PRO A 69 -2.28 2.19 -6.12
N VAL A 70 -3.27 1.35 -6.38
CA VAL A 70 -4.29 0.92 -5.42
C VAL A 70 -4.42 -0.59 -5.48
N ARG A 71 -4.39 -1.23 -4.31
CA ARG A 71 -4.71 -2.65 -4.09
C ARG A 71 -5.89 -2.73 -3.11
N VAL A 72 -6.87 -3.58 -3.42
CA VAL A 72 -8.08 -3.85 -2.64
C VAL A 72 -8.17 -5.35 -2.42
#